data_AF-A0A957F9K5-F1
#
_entry.id   AF-A0A957F9K5-F1
#
_cell.length_a   1.000
_cell.length_b   1.000
_cell.length_c   1.000
_cell.angle_alpha   90.00
_cell.angle_beta   90.00
_cell.angle_gamma   90.00
#
_symmetry.space_group_name_H-M   'P 1'
#
loop_
_entity.id
_entity.type
_entity.pdbx_description
1 polymer ?
#
loop_
_entity_poly.entity_id
_entity_poly.type
_entity_poly.pdbx_seq_one_letter_code
_entity_poly.pdbx_strand_id
1 'polypeptide(L)'
;MRHKAILSFLTLLLLATLACQLTSAGGVSSLPTAPGIALPTPLAPPPTLGSATATAAVTAATPSPAATVTPATTGTPACTYATAFVADVTIPDDTAVPAGQAFSKTWRIRNTGSCALPDGAAWVP
;
A
#
# COMPACT_ATOMS: atom_id res chain seq x y z
N MET A 1 48.75 28.12 37.79
CA MET A 1 47.79 27.19 38.44
C MET A 1 46.34 27.68 38.42
N ARG A 2 46.06 28.98 38.68
CA ARG A 2 44.68 29.52 38.69
C ARG A 2 43.93 29.47 37.35
N HIS A 3 44.60 29.72 36.22
CA HIS A 3 43.97 29.63 34.89
C HIS A 3 43.56 28.20 34.49
N LYS A 4 44.35 27.20 34.88
CA LYS A 4 44.05 25.78 34.56
C LYS A 4 42.87 25.26 35.38
N ALA A 5 42.72 25.74 36.62
CA ALA A 5 41.55 25.49 37.45
C ALA A 5 40.28 26.17 36.91
N ILE A 6 40.39 27.42 36.43
CA ILE A 6 39.27 28.14 35.80
C ILE A 6 38.82 27.45 34.50
N LEU A 7 39.76 27.05 33.63
CA LEU A 7 39.43 26.34 32.39
C LEU A 7 38.74 25.00 32.69
N SER A 8 39.24 24.24 33.67
CA SER A 8 38.65 22.97 34.07
C SER A 8 37.23 23.15 34.64
N PHE A 9 37.00 24.22 35.40
CA PHE A 9 35.69 24.52 35.97
C PHE A 9 34.69 24.93 34.88
N LEU A 10 35.10 25.75 33.91
CA LEU A 10 34.27 26.15 32.77
C LEU A 10 33.91 24.96 31.87
N THR A 11 34.85 24.04 31.62
CA THR A 11 34.55 22.80 30.87
C THR A 11 33.57 21.91 31.62
N LEU A 12 33.70 21.79 32.95
CA LEU A 12 32.78 20.96 33.74
C LEU A 12 31.36 21.56 33.75
N LEU A 13 31.26 22.88 33.86
CA LEU A 13 29.99 23.61 33.84
C LEU A 13 29.29 23.47 32.46
N LEU A 14 30.05 23.56 31.36
CA LEU A 14 29.52 23.39 30.01
C LEU A 14 28.96 21.97 29.81
N LEU A 15 29.69 20.92 30.22
CA LEU A 15 29.23 19.54 30.13
C LEU A 15 27.94 19.29 30.94
N ALA A 16 27.83 19.86 32.14
CA ALA A 16 26.64 19.71 32.98
C ALA A 16 25.39 20.34 32.35
N THR A 17 25.54 21.52 31.72
CA THR A 17 24.41 22.17 31.03
C THR A 17 23.94 21.41 29.79
N LEU A 18 24.86 20.81 29.03
CA LEU A 18 24.53 20.02 27.84
C LEU A 18 23.75 18.74 28.19
N ALA A 19 24.07 18.10 29.32
CA ALA A 19 23.34 16.94 29.81
C ALA A 19 21.88 17.25 30.21
N CYS A 20 21.63 18.47 30.71
CA CYS A 20 20.29 18.88 31.14
C CYS A 20 19.33 19.04 29.94
N GLN A 21 19.83 19.56 28.81
CA GLN A 21 18.98 19.81 27.63
C GLN A 21 18.54 18.53 26.91
N LEU A 22 19.26 17.42 27.07
CA LEU A 22 18.93 16.15 26.42
C LEU A 22 17.70 15.44 27.01
N THR A 23 17.23 15.85 28.18
CA THR A 23 16.17 15.15 28.92
C THR A 23 14.74 15.62 28.58
N SER A 24 14.56 16.68 27.79
CA SER A 24 13.24 17.33 27.62
C SER A 24 12.41 16.90 26.40
N ALA A 25 12.89 16.00 25.53
CA ALA A 25 12.13 15.54 24.36
C ALA A 25 11.25 14.30 24.67
N GLY A 26 10.46 14.35 25.74
CA GLY A 26 9.47 13.34 26.11
C GLY A 26 8.05 13.75 25.75
N GLY A 27 7.81 14.14 24.49
CA GLY A 27 6.46 14.49 24.01
C GLY A 27 5.62 13.22 23.84
N VAL A 28 4.65 13.01 24.74
CA VAL A 28 3.66 11.95 24.62
C VAL A 28 2.77 12.22 23.40
N SER A 29 2.96 11.42 22.35
CA SER A 29 2.11 11.43 21.16
C SER A 29 0.82 10.69 21.49
N SER A 30 -0.27 11.43 21.73
CA SER A 30 -1.61 10.87 21.91
C SER A 30 -2.13 10.33 20.57
N LEU A 31 -2.41 9.03 20.51
CA LEU A 31 -2.97 8.35 19.34
C LEU A 31 -4.38 8.87 19.03
N PRO A 32 -4.70 9.28 17.79
CA PRO A 32 -6.06 9.64 17.43
C PRO A 32 -6.96 8.39 17.42
N THR A 33 -8.05 8.44 18.18
CA THR A 33 -9.11 7.43 18.16
C THR A 33 -9.82 7.49 16.81
N ALA A 34 -9.78 6.41 16.04
CA ALA A 34 -10.48 6.31 14.77
C ALA A 34 -12.01 6.27 15.01
N PRO A 35 -12.83 7.02 14.25
CA PRO A 35 -14.28 6.91 14.31
C PRO A 35 -14.72 5.53 13.77
N GLY A 36 -15.59 4.86 14.52
CA GLY A 36 -16.13 3.55 14.18
C GLY A 36 -16.90 3.58 12.85
N ILE A 37 -16.56 2.63 11.97
CA ILE A 37 -17.26 2.40 10.71
C ILE A 37 -18.63 1.80 11.04
N ALA A 38 -19.70 2.53 10.72
CA ALA A 38 -21.06 1.99 10.77
C ALA A 38 -21.21 0.86 9.75
N LEU A 39 -21.76 -0.27 10.20
CA LEU A 39 -22.02 -1.46 9.39
C LEU A 39 -23.13 -1.15 8.37
N PRO A 40 -23.01 -1.54 7.09
CA PRO A 40 -24.08 -1.33 6.11
C PRO A 40 -25.31 -2.18 6.48
N THR A 41 -26.47 -1.53 6.55
CA THR A 41 -27.78 -2.19 6.62
C THR A 41 -27.98 -3.15 5.45
N PRO A 42 -28.39 -4.40 5.68
CA PRO A 42 -28.74 -5.31 4.59
C PRO A 42 -29.98 -4.79 3.85
N LEU A 43 -29.83 -4.54 2.56
CA LEU A 43 -30.92 -4.17 1.64
C LEU A 43 -31.92 -5.33 1.54
N ALA A 44 -33.22 -4.98 1.62
CA ALA A 44 -34.35 -5.89 1.48
C ALA A 44 -34.31 -6.66 0.14
N PRO A 45 -34.85 -7.89 0.09
CA PRO A 45 -34.92 -8.66 -1.16
C PRO A 45 -35.88 -8.01 -2.17
N PRO A 46 -35.60 -8.13 -3.48
CA PRO A 46 -36.44 -7.58 -4.54
C PRO A 46 -37.80 -8.30 -4.64
N PRO A 47 -38.86 -7.62 -5.12
CA PRO A 47 -40.16 -8.24 -5.36
C PRO A 47 -40.08 -9.25 -6.50
N THR A 48 -40.57 -10.47 -6.25
CA THR A 48 -40.77 -11.52 -7.25
C THR A 48 -41.95 -11.15 -8.15
N LEU A 49 -41.66 -10.66 -9.36
CA LEU A 49 -42.64 -10.54 -10.42
C LEU A 49 -42.96 -11.93 -10.99
N GLY A 50 -44.22 -12.34 -10.89
CA GLY A 50 -44.73 -13.57 -11.48
C GLY A 50 -44.56 -13.56 -13.00
N SER A 51 -43.82 -14.54 -13.51
CA SER A 51 -43.66 -14.77 -14.94
C SER A 51 -44.79 -15.67 -15.43
N ALA A 52 -45.67 -15.13 -16.27
CA ALA A 52 -46.70 -15.89 -16.94
C ALA A 52 -46.06 -16.75 -18.05
N THR A 53 -46.21 -18.07 -17.94
CA THR A 53 -45.79 -19.04 -18.94
C THR A 53 -46.70 -18.95 -20.17
N ALA A 54 -46.19 -18.36 -21.26
CA ALA A 54 -46.79 -18.51 -22.58
C ALA A 54 -46.12 -19.70 -23.30
N THR A 55 -46.84 -20.81 -23.43
CA THR A 55 -46.42 -21.97 -24.20
C THR A 55 -46.54 -21.67 -25.70
N ALA A 56 -45.42 -21.34 -26.35
CA ALA A 56 -45.31 -21.35 -27.80
C ALA A 56 -44.78 -22.72 -28.24
N ALA A 57 -45.59 -23.48 -28.99
CA ALA A 57 -45.16 -24.69 -29.64
C ALA A 57 -44.22 -24.34 -30.79
N VAL A 58 -42.95 -24.74 -30.69
CA VAL A 58 -41.94 -24.53 -31.74
C VAL A 58 -41.84 -25.80 -32.57
N THR A 59 -42.25 -25.71 -33.83
CA THR A 59 -42.06 -26.74 -34.85
C THR A 59 -40.57 -26.95 -35.10
N ALA A 60 -40.09 -28.19 -34.93
CA ALA A 60 -38.69 -28.55 -35.12
C ALA A 60 -38.29 -28.50 -36.60
N ALA A 61 -37.42 -27.55 -36.97
CA ALA A 61 -36.66 -27.58 -38.22
C ALA A 61 -35.32 -28.30 -38.00
N THR A 62 -34.96 -29.18 -38.92
CA THR A 62 -33.74 -29.99 -38.91
C THR A 62 -32.50 -29.09 -39.02
N PRO A 63 -31.49 -29.19 -38.13
CA PRO A 63 -30.31 -28.34 -38.23
C PRO A 63 -29.43 -28.75 -39.42
N SER A 64 -29.14 -27.78 -40.29
CA SER A 64 -28.06 -27.85 -41.29
C SER A 64 -26.70 -27.79 -40.59
N PRO A 65 -25.66 -28.52 -41.03
CA PRO A 65 -24.34 -28.46 -40.40
C PRO A 65 -23.75 -27.05 -40.51
N ALA A 66 -23.43 -26.46 -39.36
CA ALA A 66 -22.75 -25.17 -39.26
C ALA A 66 -21.29 -25.31 -39.70
N ALA A 67 -20.81 -24.39 -40.54
CA ALA A 67 -19.40 -24.31 -40.89
C ALA A 67 -18.56 -23.96 -39.64
N THR A 68 -17.60 -24.82 -39.31
CA THR A 68 -16.63 -24.59 -38.24
C THR A 68 -15.65 -23.50 -38.66
N VAL A 69 -15.76 -22.31 -38.06
CA VAL A 69 -14.72 -21.27 -38.18
C VAL A 69 -13.54 -21.66 -37.29
N THR A 70 -12.40 -21.97 -37.91
CA THR A 70 -11.14 -22.20 -37.19
C THR A 70 -10.73 -20.90 -36.49
N PRO A 71 -10.52 -20.88 -35.16
CA PRO A 71 -10.03 -19.70 -34.46
C PRO A 71 -8.68 -19.28 -35.02
N ALA A 72 -8.56 -18.03 -35.48
CA ALA A 72 -7.27 -17.45 -35.79
C ALA A 72 -6.45 -17.35 -34.49
N THR A 73 -5.24 -17.90 -34.50
CA THR A 73 -4.29 -17.77 -33.39
C THR A 73 -3.80 -16.32 -33.34
N THR A 74 -4.45 -15.47 -32.56
CA THR A 74 -3.90 -14.17 -32.15
C THR A 74 -2.64 -14.43 -31.33
N GLY A 75 -1.48 -14.04 -31.86
CA GLY A 75 -0.21 -14.14 -31.14
C GLY A 75 -0.26 -13.41 -29.80
N THR A 76 0.47 -13.92 -28.82
CA THR A 76 0.55 -13.32 -27.48
C THR A 76 0.96 -11.85 -27.60
N PRO A 77 0.20 -10.90 -27.01
CA PRO A 77 0.54 -9.50 -27.08
C PRO A 77 1.92 -9.24 -26.47
N ALA A 78 2.71 -8.39 -27.11
CA ALA A 78 4.02 -7.99 -26.60
C ALA A 78 3.84 -7.30 -25.23
N CYS A 79 4.52 -7.84 -24.21
CA CYS A 79 4.44 -7.41 -22.83
C CYS A 79 5.67 -6.59 -22.46
N THR A 80 5.46 -5.43 -21.84
CA THR A 80 6.51 -4.55 -21.33
C THR A 80 6.28 -4.37 -19.83
N TYR A 81 7.19 -4.89 -19.02
CA TYR A 81 7.16 -4.72 -17.57
C TYR A 81 7.77 -3.37 -17.21
N ALA A 82 7.02 -2.54 -16.48
CA ALA A 82 7.50 -1.26 -16.00
C ALA A 82 6.84 -0.90 -14.66
N THR A 83 7.58 -0.23 -13.79
CA THR A 83 7.06 0.28 -12.53
C THR A 83 7.55 1.70 -12.28
N ALA A 84 6.77 2.47 -11.53
CA ALA A 84 7.13 3.81 -11.09
C ALA A 84 6.99 3.92 -9.57
N PHE A 85 7.96 4.60 -8.96
CA PHE A 85 7.89 5.01 -7.58
C PHE A 85 6.76 6.02 -7.37
N VAL A 86 6.01 5.87 -6.28
CA VAL A 86 4.92 6.80 -5.92
C VAL A 86 5.27 7.56 -4.65
N ALA A 87 5.63 6.86 -3.58
CA ALA A 87 5.94 7.47 -2.29
C ALA A 87 6.62 6.51 -1.33
N ASP A 88 7.38 7.07 -0.40
CA ASP A 88 7.66 6.44 0.89
C ASP A 88 6.39 6.47 1.74
N VAL A 89 6.00 5.32 2.28
CA VAL A 89 4.77 5.18 3.06
C VAL A 89 5.04 5.34 4.56
N THR A 90 6.12 4.77 5.07
CA THR A 90 6.41 4.79 6.52
C THR A 90 7.48 5.79 6.92
N ILE A 91 8.61 5.83 6.20
CA ILE A 91 9.78 6.62 6.57
C ILE A 91 10.16 7.48 5.37
N PRO A 92 9.79 8.77 5.33
CA PRO A 92 10.27 9.69 4.30
C PRO A 92 11.78 9.81 4.25
N ASP A 93 12.31 10.37 3.17
CA ASP A 93 13.73 10.70 3.08
C ASP A 93 14.17 11.65 4.21
N ASP A 94 15.43 11.53 4.60
CA ASP A 94 16.08 12.29 5.67
C ASP A 94 15.42 12.15 7.07
N THR A 95 14.54 11.16 7.25
CA THR A 95 13.98 10.85 8.58
C THR A 95 15.08 10.39 9.52
N ALA A 96 15.25 11.07 10.65
CA ALA A 96 16.18 10.66 11.70
C ALA A 96 15.68 9.39 12.40
N VAL A 97 16.47 8.32 12.34
CA VAL A 97 16.21 7.06 13.04
C VAL A 97 17.28 6.85 14.12
N PRO A 98 16.92 6.64 15.40
CA PRO A 98 17.89 6.41 16.47
C PRO A 98 18.79 5.20 16.21
N ALA A 99 20.05 5.28 16.62
CA ALA A 99 20.99 4.17 16.48
C ALA A 99 20.49 2.92 17.23
N GLY A 100 20.58 1.76 16.57
CA GLY A 100 20.11 0.49 17.10
C GLY A 100 18.59 0.29 17.06
N GLN A 101 17.81 1.26 16.56
CA GLN A 101 16.36 1.10 16.40
C GLN A 101 16.04 0.29 15.14
N ALA A 102 15.35 -0.83 15.30
CA ALA A 102 14.78 -1.57 14.19
C ALA A 102 13.61 -0.78 13.58
N PHE A 103 13.45 -0.84 12.27
CA PHE A 103 12.36 -0.16 11.57
C PHE A 103 11.88 -0.95 10.35
N SER A 104 10.66 -0.64 9.90
CA SER A 104 10.09 -1.16 8.66
C SER A 104 9.91 -0.03 7.65
N LYS A 105 10.62 -0.14 6.53
CA LYS A 105 10.45 0.76 5.39
C LYS A 105 9.42 0.16 4.43
N THR A 106 8.40 0.94 4.10
CA THR A 106 7.36 0.56 3.15
C THR A 106 7.31 1.61 2.04
N TRP A 107 7.26 1.14 0.79
CA TRP A 107 7.13 1.97 -0.39
C TRP A 107 5.82 1.68 -1.12
N ARG A 108 5.29 2.70 -1.79
CA ARG A 108 4.19 2.56 -2.74
C ARG A 108 4.74 2.61 -4.15
N ILE A 109 4.47 1.55 -4.92
CA ILE A 109 4.91 1.39 -6.30
C ILE A 109 3.68 1.23 -7.19
N ARG A 110 3.73 1.81 -8.40
CA ARG A 110 2.69 1.69 -9.41
C ARG A 110 3.18 0.81 -10.56
N ASN A 111 2.39 -0.17 -10.99
CA ASN A 111 2.60 -0.83 -12.27
C ASN A 111 2.25 0.15 -13.40
N THR A 112 3.21 0.44 -14.27
CA THR A 112 3.05 1.30 -15.46
C THR A 112 3.38 0.55 -16.74
N GLY A 113 3.52 -0.78 -16.68
CA GLY A 113 3.75 -1.65 -17.82
C GLY A 113 2.47 -1.95 -18.62
N SER A 114 2.62 -2.67 -19.73
CA SER A 114 1.50 -3.10 -20.58
C SER A 114 0.85 -4.42 -20.15
N CYS A 115 1.36 -5.02 -19.07
CA CYS A 115 0.96 -6.33 -18.57
C CYS A 115 1.06 -6.38 -17.04
N ALA A 116 0.42 -7.38 -16.44
CA ALA A 116 0.56 -7.65 -15.01
C ALA A 116 2.03 -7.97 -14.68
N LEU A 117 2.45 -7.68 -13.44
CA LEU A 117 3.76 -8.12 -12.97
C LEU A 117 3.81 -9.66 -12.97
N PRO A 118 4.98 -10.26 -13.29
CA PRO A 118 5.11 -11.71 -13.27
C PRO A 118 5.03 -12.24 -11.83
N ASP A 119 4.63 -13.50 -11.70
CA ASP A 119 4.68 -14.19 -10.41
C ASP A 119 6.11 -14.21 -9.86
N GLY A 120 6.24 -13.99 -8.55
CA GLY A 120 7.53 -13.93 -7.89
C GLY A 120 8.32 -12.63 -8.11
N ALA A 121 7.73 -11.61 -8.74
CA ALA A 121 8.33 -10.27 -8.76
C ALA A 121 8.60 -9.79 -7.32
N ALA A 122 9.86 -9.51 -7.02
CA ALA A 122 10.32 -9.12 -5.70
C ALA A 122 11.28 -7.94 -5.80
N TRP A 123 11.35 -7.15 -4.72
CA TRP A 123 12.42 -6.17 -4.55
C TRP A 123 13.73 -6.90 -4.26
N VAL A 124 14.79 -6.51 -4.97
CA VAL A 124 16.16 -6.98 -4.70
C VAL A 124 16.84 -5.89 -3.86
N PRO A 125 17.32 -6.22 -2.64
CA PRO A 125 17.96 -5.27 -1.74
C PRO A 125 19.36 -4.85 -2.20
#